data_AF-A0A0L0N489-F1
#
_entry.id   AF-A0A0L0N489-F1
#
_cell.length_a   1.000
_cell.length_b   1.000
_cell.length_c   1.000
_cell.angle_alpha   90.00
_cell.angle_beta   90.00
_cell.angle_gamma   90.00
#
_symmetry.space_group_name_H-M   'P 1'
#
loop_
_entity.id
_entity.type
_entity.pdbx_description
1 polymer ?
#
loop_
_entity_poly.entity_id
_entity_poly.type
_entity_poly.pdbx_seq_one_letter_code
_entity_poly.pdbx_strand_id
1 'polypeptide(L)' 'MIEAGFDEVRRRAPWPAAGEESGTSGPESVRFQAMRVGYFAVDSDSTDERVVLNRIVSLKEDSGKS' A
#
# COMPACT_ATOMS: atom_id res chain seq x y z
N MET A 1 11.03 -7.63 -6.25
CA MET A 1 11.31 -8.05 -4.86
C MET A 1 10.90 -6.90 -3.97
N ILE A 2 10.02 -7.13 -3.00
CA ILE A 2 9.61 -6.11 -2.03
C ILE A 2 10.71 -6.07 -0.95
N GLU A 3 11.24 -4.89 -0.65
CA GLU A 3 12.33 -4.72 0.32
C GLU A 3 11.87 -5.01 1.76
N ALA A 4 12.83 -5.28 2.66
CA ALA A 4 12.59 -5.52 4.08
C ALA A 4 11.82 -4.40 4.81
N GLY A 5 11.70 -3.20 4.22
CA GLY A 5 10.90 -2.10 4.76
C GLY A 5 9.38 -2.33 4.73
N PHE A 6 8.88 -3.29 3.96
CA PHE A 6 7.44 -3.57 3.88
C PHE A 6 6.86 -4.10 5.19
N ASP A 7 7.60 -4.93 5.91
CA ASP A 7 7.14 -5.47 7.20
C ASP A 7 6.98 -4.35 8.24
N GLU A 8 7.82 -3.31 8.17
CA GLU A 8 7.72 -2.15 9.05
C GLU A 8 6.49 -1.30 8.71
N VAL A 9 6.19 -1.13 7.42
CA VAL A 9 4.96 -0.46 6.97
C VAL A 9 3.72 -1.23 7.44
N ARG A 10 3.72 -2.57 7.33
CA ARG A 10 2.62 -3.42 7.81
C ARG A 10 2.42 -3.30 9.32
N ARG A 11 3.51 -3.25 10.09
CA ARG A 11 3.46 -3.09 11.55
C ARG A 11 2.93 -1.73 11.99
N ARG A 12 3.19 -0.68 11.22
CA ARG A 12 2.81 0.71 11.56
C ARG A 12 1.50 1.19 10.92
N ALA A 13 0.83 0.33 10.15
CA ALA A 13 -0.46 0.66 9.57
C ALA A 13 -1.50 0.93 10.67
N PRO A 14 -2.46 1.87 10.46
CA PRO A 14 -2.65 2.70 9.26
C PRO A 14 -1.63 3.85 9.12
N TRP A 15 -1.22 4.18 7.88
CA TRP A 15 -0.30 5.28 7.60
C TRP A 15 -0.81 6.14 6.41
N PRO A 16 -0.80 7.49 6.53
CA PRO A 16 -0.31 8.29 7.65
C PRO A 16 -1.27 8.28 8.85
N ALA A 17 -0.73 8.02 10.05
CA ALA A 17 -1.47 7.91 11.31
C ALA A 17 -2.28 9.17 11.69
N ALA A 18 -2.00 10.32 11.06
CA ALA A 18 -2.67 11.58 11.32
C ALA A 18 -3.86 11.87 10.37
N GLY A 19 -4.11 11.03 9.36
CA GLY A 19 -5.12 11.29 8.32
C GLY A 19 -6.16 10.19 8.12
N GLU A 20 -5.99 9.01 8.72
CA GLU A 20 -6.98 7.93 8.66
C GLU A 20 -7.84 7.91 9.92
N GLU A 21 -9.16 7.91 9.75
CA GLU A 21 -10.08 7.62 10.84
C GLU A 21 -9.77 6.23 11.38
N SER A 22 -9.58 6.10 12.70
CA SER A 22 -9.09 4.92 13.43
C SER A 22 -9.98 3.66 13.33
N GLY A 23 -10.83 3.54 12.32
CA GLY A 23 -11.81 2.47 12.11
C GLY A 23 -11.46 1.44 11.03
N THR A 24 -10.49 1.69 10.14
CA THR A 24 -10.12 0.70 9.10
C THR A 24 -9.05 -0.26 9.64
N SER A 25 -9.51 -1.33 10.28
CA SER A 25 -8.67 -2.44 10.74
C SER A 25 -8.73 -3.59 9.73
N GLY A 26 -7.68 -3.74 8.92
CA GLY A 26 -7.59 -4.82 7.92
C GLY A 26 -6.35 -4.67 7.03
N PRO A 27 -6.00 -5.67 6.21
CA PRO A 27 -4.85 -5.59 5.30
C PRO A 27 -4.87 -4.33 4.43
N GLU A 28 -6.06 -3.87 4.03
CA GLU A 28 -6.26 -2.68 3.21
C GLU A 28 -5.80 -1.37 3.88
N SER A 29 -5.63 -1.35 5.20
CA SER A 29 -5.07 -0.20 5.92
C SER A 29 -3.56 -0.06 5.74
N VAL A 30 -2.89 -1.12 5.26
CA VAL A 30 -1.46 -1.11 4.94
C VAL A 30 -1.28 -0.46 3.57
N ARG A 31 -1.09 0.86 3.57
CA ARG A 31 -0.88 1.66 2.35
C ARG A 31 0.52 2.24 2.28
N PHE A 32 1.10 2.22 1.09
CA PHE A 32 2.44 2.75 0.86
C PHE A 32 2.67 3.20 -0.57
N GLN A 33 3.66 4.06 -0.74
CA GLN A 33 4.17 4.46 -2.03
C GLN A 33 5.30 3.53 -2.45
N ALA A 34 5.12 2.78 -3.52
CA ALA A 34 6.21 2.08 -4.19
C ALA A 34 7.00 3.10 -5.03
N MET A 35 8.27 3.31 -4.68
CA MET A 35 9.12 4.33 -5.29
C MET A 35 9.17 4.17 -6.82
N ARG A 36 8.86 5.27 -7.52
CA ARG A 36 8.81 5.36 -9.00
C ARG A 36 7.76 4.45 -9.69
N VAL A 37 6.82 3.87 -8.94
CA VAL A 37 5.77 2.99 -9.48
C VAL A 37 4.36 3.53 -9.24
N GLY A 38 3.93 3.67 -7.98
CA GLY A 38 2.54 4.01 -7.65
C GLY A 38 2.25 3.93 -6.16
N TYR A 39 1.02 4.23 -5.78
CA TYR A 39 0.48 4.01 -4.45
C TYR A 39 -0.27 2.68 -4.42
N PHE A 40 -0.04 1.89 -3.38
CA PHE A 40 -0.59 0.54 -3.24
C PHE A 40 -1.19 0.32 -1.84
N ALA A 41 -2.13 -0.61 -1.76
CA ALA A 41 -2.66 -1.18 -0.53
C ALA A 41 -2.47 -2.71 -0.55
N VAL A 42 -2.38 -3.34 0.62
CA VAL A 42 -2.44 -4.80 0.73
C VAL A 42 -3.89 -5.25 0.55
N ASP A 43 -4.11 -6.27 -0.27
CA ASP A 43 -5.44 -6.82 -0.52
C ASP A 43 -5.85 -7.81 0.58
N SER A 44 -7.17 -7.96 0.81
CA SER A 44 -7.74 -8.90 1.79
C SER A 44 -7.38 -10.37 1.52
N ASP A 45 -7.07 -10.74 0.27
CA ASP A 45 -6.65 -12.08 -0.12
C ASP A 45 -5.16 -12.35 0.16
N SER A 46 -4.44 -11.38 0.75
CA SER A 46 -3.04 -11.54 1.11
C SER A 46 -2.86 -12.47 2.30
N THR A 47 -1.86 -13.35 2.21
CA THR A 47 -1.40 -14.20 3.30
C THR A 47 0.07 -13.92 3.60
N ASP A 48 0.59 -14.48 4.69
CA ASP A 48 2.00 -14.32 5.06
C ASP A 48 2.96 -14.97 4.04
N GLU A 49 2.47 -15.97 3.28
CA GLU A 49 3.24 -16.65 2.22
C GLU A 49 3.08 -15.98 0.85
N ARG A 50 1.95 -15.27 0.65
CA ARG A 50 1.59 -14.67 -0.63
C ARG A 50 0.99 -13.28 -0.43
N VAL A 51 1.81 -12.27 -0.70
CA VAL A 51 1.38 -10.88 -0.66
C VAL A 51 0.65 -10.52 -1.97
N VAL A 52 -0.57 -10.01 -1.84
CA VAL A 52 -1.37 -9.47 -2.95
C VAL A 52 -1.51 -7.96 -2.75
N LEU A 53 -1.22 -7.18 -3.78
CA LEU A 53 -1.25 -5.72 -3.72
C LEU A 53 -2.22 -5.15 -4.73
N ASN A 54 -3.07 -4.26 -4.28
CA ASN A 54 -3.91 -3.44 -5.13
C ASN A 54 -3.24 -2.10 -5.41
N ARG A 55 -3.15 -1.72 -6.69
CA ARG A 55 -2.70 -0.39 -7.07
C ARG A 55 -3.85 0.59 -6.87
N ILE A 56 -3.65 1.56 -5.99
CA ILE A 56 -4.64 2.61 -5.69
C ILE A 56 -4.63 3.65 -6.82
N VAL A 57 -3.46 4.25 -7.07
CA VAL A 57 -3.24 5.26 -8.12
C VAL A 57 -1.79 5.23 -8.60
N SER A 58 -1.52 5.73 -9.81
CA SER A 58 -0.15 5.96 -10.30
C SER A 58 0.47 7.21 -9.67
N LEU A 59 1.81 7.31 -9.67
CA LEU A 59 2.52 8.46 -9.06
C LEU A 59 2.29 9.79 -9.80
N LYS A 60 2.06 9.71 -11.11
CA LYS A 60 1.65 10.81 -11.96
C LYS A 60 0.60 10.27 -12.92
N GLU A 61 -0.28 11.14 -13.41
CA GLU A 61 -1.00 10.85 -14.65
C GLU A 61 0.04 10.50 -15.71
N ASP A 62 -0.17 9.37 -16.38
CA ASP A 62 0.68 8.90 -17.45
C ASP A 62 0.57 9.93 -18.57
N SER A 63 1.48 10.91 -18.60
CA SER A 63 1.47 12.03 -19.54
C SER A 63 1.73 11.61 -21.00
N GLY A 64 1.64 10.32 -21.30
CA GLY A 64 1.90 9.71 -22.60
C GLY A 64 0.80 8.77 -23.10
N LYS A 65 -0.34 8.62 -22.41
CA LYS A 65 -1.50 7.96 -23.00
C LYS A 65 -2.42 9.00 -23.64
N SER A 66 -2.31 9.11 -24.97
CA SER A 66 -3.30 9.77 -25.84
C SER A 66 -4.55 8.92 -26.01
#